data_AF-A0A349U661-F1
#
_entry.id   AF-A0A349U661-F1
#
_cell.length_a   1.000
_cell.length_b   1.000
_cell.length_c   1.000
_cell.angle_alpha   90.00
_cell.angle_beta   90.00
_cell.angle_gamma   90.00
#
_symmetry.space_group_name_H-M   'P 1'
#
loop_
_entity.id
_entity.type
_entity.pdbx_description
1 polymer ?
#
loop_
_entity_poly.entity_id
_entity_poly.type
_entity_poly.pdbx_seq_one_letter_code
_entity_poly.pdbx_strand_id
1 'polypeptide(L)'
;MKKRKNIKAACYTGAAGSTETAGGIETGYNSGLFDTTRELNAGEGFTIVFGWDKGLVIPPSALKRFIWALDLQENWIFVFPVITLIIMFNLWYKRGRDPKIREAVAVMYEPPKFSGEPLTPAEIGALVDEKMDPRDITSAIVGLADKGYIKIEEIKKDWLIFDSTDSALLESRNPG
;
A
#
# COMPACT_ATOMS: atom_id res chain seq x y z
N MET A 1 6.23 51.51 -36.41
CA MET A 1 6.15 50.31 -37.29
C MET A 1 5.59 49.14 -36.49
N LYS A 2 4.36 48.70 -36.79
CA LYS A 2 3.66 47.61 -36.10
C LYS A 2 4.19 46.27 -36.65
N LYS A 3 4.88 45.46 -35.83
CA LYS A 3 5.35 44.11 -36.22
C LYS A 3 4.15 43.29 -36.69
N ARG A 4 4.19 42.77 -37.92
CA ARG A 4 3.23 41.77 -38.40
C ARG A 4 3.39 40.52 -37.54
N LYS A 5 2.33 40.10 -36.87
CA LYS A 5 2.27 38.83 -36.12
C LYS A 5 2.27 37.72 -37.17
N ASN A 6 3.20 36.77 -37.08
CA ASN A 6 3.39 35.77 -38.14
C ASN A 6 2.33 34.68 -37.98
N ILE A 7 1.21 34.83 -38.67
CA ILE A 7 0.20 33.78 -38.80
C ILE A 7 0.74 32.77 -39.81
N LYS A 8 0.84 31.50 -39.40
CA LYS A 8 1.21 30.40 -40.30
C LYS A 8 -0.06 29.64 -40.66
N ALA A 9 -0.38 29.55 -41.94
CA ALA A 9 -1.52 28.78 -42.42
C ALA A 9 -1.04 27.78 -43.48
N ALA A 10 -1.58 26.56 -43.41
CA ALA A 10 -1.37 25.53 -44.41
C ALA A 10 -2.69 24.79 -44.64
N CYS A 11 -2.84 24.23 -45.83
CA CYS A 11 -4.04 23.55 -46.27
C CYS A 11 -3.63 22.23 -46.94
N TYR A 12 -4.26 21.13 -46.55
CA TYR A 12 -3.99 19.82 -47.12
C TYR A 12 -5.28 19.17 -47.63
N THR A 13 -5.18 18.49 -48.76
CA THR A 13 -6.27 17.82 -49.46
C THR A 13 -5.92 16.36 -49.75
N GLY A 14 -6.91 15.48 -49.81
CA GLY A 14 -6.76 14.10 -50.26
C GLY A 14 -7.07 13.05 -49.19
N ALA A 15 -6.73 11.79 -49.46
CA ALA A 15 -6.99 10.66 -48.57
C ALA A 15 -6.15 10.73 -47.28
N ALA A 16 -6.50 9.89 -46.29
CA ALA A 16 -5.76 9.79 -45.03
C ALA A 16 -4.26 9.52 -45.28
N GLY A 17 -3.40 10.42 -44.81
CA GLY A 17 -1.94 10.36 -45.02
C GLY A 17 -1.43 11.12 -46.24
N SER A 18 -2.31 11.72 -47.05
CA SER A 18 -1.92 12.62 -48.16
C SER A 18 -1.25 13.89 -47.63
N THR A 19 -0.21 14.35 -48.33
CA THR A 19 0.44 15.66 -48.12
C THR A 19 0.15 16.64 -49.26
N GLU A 20 -0.80 16.32 -50.15
CA GLU A 20 -1.18 17.17 -51.27
C GLU A 20 -1.72 18.51 -50.75
N THR A 21 -1.31 19.61 -51.40
CA THR A 21 -1.65 20.98 -51.02
C THR A 21 -2.43 21.64 -52.17
N ALA A 22 -3.60 21.09 -52.52
CA ALA A 22 -4.44 21.60 -53.61
C ALA A 22 -5.54 22.54 -53.04
N GLY A 23 -5.12 23.64 -52.43
CA GLY A 23 -6.03 24.61 -51.84
C GLY A 23 -5.50 26.04 -51.86
N GLY A 24 -6.42 27.00 -51.98
CA GLY A 24 -6.17 28.43 -51.85
C GLY A 24 -6.15 28.84 -50.38
N ILE A 25 -5.19 29.68 -49.99
CA ILE A 25 -5.08 30.22 -48.63
C ILE A 25 -5.07 31.74 -48.72
N GLU A 26 -6.11 32.36 -48.20
CA GLU A 26 -6.17 33.82 -48.04
C GLU A 26 -6.32 34.17 -46.56
N THR A 27 -5.26 34.67 -45.94
CA THR A 27 -5.28 35.08 -44.53
C THR A 27 -5.48 36.59 -44.38
N GLY A 28 -6.61 37.00 -43.81
CA GLY A 28 -6.91 38.37 -43.39
C GLY A 28 -6.51 38.66 -41.93
N TYR A 29 -6.91 39.82 -41.40
CA TYR A 29 -6.56 40.26 -40.04
C TYR A 29 -7.32 39.50 -38.93
N ASN A 30 -8.56 39.05 -39.20
CA ASN A 30 -9.40 38.30 -38.25
C ASN A 30 -10.22 37.18 -38.94
N SER A 31 -9.89 36.86 -40.19
CA SER A 31 -10.57 35.84 -40.99
C SER A 31 -9.53 35.16 -41.87
N GLY A 32 -9.72 33.87 -42.15
CA GLY A 32 -8.97 33.12 -43.14
C GLY A 32 -9.96 32.46 -44.07
N LEU A 33 -9.80 32.66 -45.38
CA LEU A 33 -10.58 32.00 -46.41
C LEU A 33 -9.74 30.86 -46.97
N PHE A 34 -10.34 29.68 -47.03
CA PHE A 34 -9.71 28.44 -47.45
C PHE A 34 -10.61 27.78 -48.48
N ASP A 35 -10.08 27.62 -49.69
CA ASP A 35 -10.80 27.00 -50.80
C ASP A 35 -10.05 25.78 -51.32
N THR A 36 -10.79 24.85 -51.91
CA THR A 36 -10.24 23.70 -52.63
C THR A 36 -10.14 24.02 -54.11
N THR A 37 -8.97 23.82 -54.72
CA THR A 37 -8.79 24.04 -56.17
C THR A 37 -9.28 22.87 -57.03
N ARG A 38 -9.66 21.75 -56.41
CA ARG A 38 -10.23 20.56 -57.06
C ARG A 38 -11.40 19.99 -56.25
N GLU A 39 -12.29 19.27 -56.92
CA GLU A 39 -13.32 18.49 -56.25
C GLU A 39 -12.70 17.35 -55.41
N LEU A 40 -13.28 17.10 -54.24
CA LEU A 40 -12.87 16.04 -53.33
C LEU A 40 -13.69 14.77 -53.63
N ASN A 41 -13.01 13.66 -53.86
CA ASN A 41 -13.67 12.37 -54.04
C ASN A 41 -14.18 11.80 -52.70
N ALA A 42 -15.09 10.83 -52.77
CA ALA A 42 -15.56 10.12 -51.60
C ALA A 42 -14.38 9.48 -50.82
N GLY A 43 -14.19 9.89 -49.57
CA GLY A 43 -13.08 9.42 -48.71
C GLY A 43 -11.85 10.34 -48.69
N GLU A 44 -11.83 11.42 -49.49
CA GLU A 44 -10.83 12.49 -49.36
C GLU A 44 -11.29 13.56 -48.37
N GLY A 45 -10.35 14.07 -47.57
CA GLY A 45 -10.60 15.10 -46.57
C GLY A 45 -9.95 16.44 -46.91
N PHE A 46 -10.43 17.49 -46.24
CA PHE A 46 -9.86 18.83 -46.25
C PHE A 46 -9.36 19.18 -44.85
N THR A 47 -8.06 19.40 -44.70
CA THR A 47 -7.44 19.73 -43.41
C THR A 47 -6.86 21.13 -43.44
N ILE A 48 -7.34 21.98 -42.54
CA ILE A 48 -6.84 23.35 -42.36
C ILE A 48 -5.92 23.36 -41.14
N VAL A 49 -4.68 23.80 -41.34
CA VAL A 49 -3.72 24.02 -40.26
C VAL A 49 -3.53 25.50 -40.08
N PHE A 50 -3.94 26.02 -38.92
CA PHE A 50 -3.80 27.42 -38.57
C PHE A 50 -2.97 27.56 -37.30
N GLY A 51 -1.81 28.17 -37.42
CA GLY A 51 -0.84 28.39 -36.35
C GLY A 51 -0.71 29.88 -36.02
N TRP A 52 -0.84 30.19 -34.73
CA TRP A 52 -0.59 31.52 -34.18
C TRP A 52 0.64 31.52 -33.25
N ASP A 53 1.24 32.69 -33.08
CA ASP A 53 2.33 32.86 -32.12
C ASP A 53 1.87 32.50 -30.69
N LYS A 54 2.76 31.83 -29.94
CA LYS A 54 2.51 31.42 -28.55
C LYS A 54 2.15 32.63 -27.69
N GLY A 55 1.28 32.43 -26.69
CA GLY A 55 0.81 33.50 -25.78
C GLY A 55 -0.49 34.18 -26.20
N LEU A 56 -1.07 33.84 -27.36
CA LEU A 56 -2.44 34.24 -27.70
C LEU A 56 -3.50 33.48 -26.89
N VAL A 57 -3.27 32.19 -26.66
CA VAL A 57 -4.08 31.33 -25.78
C VAL A 57 -3.25 31.05 -24.54
N ILE A 58 -3.75 31.48 -23.38
CA ILE A 58 -3.11 31.24 -22.09
C ILE A 58 -3.54 29.84 -21.65
N PRO A 59 -2.63 28.85 -21.54
CA PRO A 59 -3.01 27.52 -21.09
C PRO A 59 -3.53 27.60 -19.65
N PRO A 60 -4.52 26.76 -19.26
CA PRO A 60 -5.01 26.75 -17.90
C PRO A 60 -3.88 26.38 -16.93
N SER A 61 -3.77 27.14 -15.84
CA SER A 61 -2.84 26.88 -14.74
C SER A 61 -3.01 25.45 -14.20
N ALA A 62 -1.94 24.88 -13.64
CA ALA A 62 -1.95 23.55 -13.04
C ALA A 62 -3.08 23.39 -12.00
N LEU A 63 -3.33 24.43 -11.20
CA LEU A 63 -4.45 24.46 -10.24
C LEU A 63 -5.81 24.35 -10.93
N LYS A 64 -6.00 25.05 -12.06
CA LYS A 64 -7.27 25.02 -12.80
C LYS A 64 -7.52 23.65 -13.43
N ARG A 65 -6.46 22.98 -13.90
CA ARG A 65 -6.53 21.59 -14.39
C ARG A 65 -6.86 20.61 -13.27
N PHE A 66 -6.26 20.79 -12.10
CA PHE A 66 -6.52 19.96 -10.93
C PHE A 66 -7.96 20.11 -10.42
N ILE A 67 -8.48 21.33 -10.34
CA ILE A 67 -9.87 21.61 -9.95
C ILE A 67 -10.85 20.99 -10.96
N TRP A 68 -10.54 21.03 -12.25
CA TRP A 68 -11.38 20.41 -13.27
C TRP A 68 -11.36 18.88 -13.21
N ALA A 69 -10.21 18.28 -12.89
CA ALA A 69 -10.13 16.84 -12.63
C ALA A 69 -10.90 16.42 -11.37
N LEU A 70 -11.00 17.34 -10.39
CA LEU A 70 -11.81 17.18 -9.18
C LEU A 70 -13.25 17.68 -9.34
N ASP A 71 -13.71 17.95 -10.57
CA ASP A 71 -15.10 18.35 -10.77
C ASP A 71 -16.03 17.19 -10.38
N LEU A 72 -16.66 17.32 -9.23
CA LEU A 72 -17.50 16.29 -8.62
C LEU A 72 -18.74 15.99 -9.45
N GLN A 73 -19.17 16.89 -10.35
CA GLN A 73 -20.31 16.64 -11.23
C GLN A 73 -20.00 15.59 -12.29
N GLU A 74 -18.80 15.64 -12.89
CA GLU A 74 -18.37 14.69 -13.91
C GLU A 74 -17.66 13.47 -13.29
N ASN A 75 -16.92 13.67 -12.19
CA ASN A 75 -16.04 12.66 -11.61
C ASN A 75 -16.40 12.29 -10.16
N TRP A 76 -17.69 12.12 -9.88
CA TRP A 76 -18.20 11.71 -8.56
C TRP A 76 -17.57 10.41 -8.02
N ILE A 77 -17.04 9.55 -8.91
CA ILE A 77 -16.37 8.29 -8.55
C ILE A 77 -15.17 8.51 -7.61
N PHE A 78 -14.47 9.65 -7.70
CA PHE A 78 -13.34 9.95 -6.80
C PHE A 78 -13.75 10.22 -5.35
N VAL A 79 -15.04 10.41 -5.08
CA VAL A 79 -15.57 10.61 -3.72
C VAL A 79 -15.61 9.30 -2.93
N PHE A 80 -15.81 8.15 -3.59
CA PHE A 80 -15.89 6.85 -2.94
C PHE A 80 -14.68 6.48 -2.06
N PRO A 81 -13.42 6.53 -2.54
CA PRO A 81 -12.28 6.17 -1.70
C PRO A 81 -12.16 7.07 -0.47
N VAL A 82 -12.53 8.35 -0.59
CA VAL A 82 -12.53 9.30 0.54
C VAL A 82 -13.62 8.94 1.55
N ILE A 83 -14.84 8.65 1.11
CA ILE A 83 -15.93 8.21 1.99
C ILE A 83 -15.56 6.90 2.69
N THR A 84 -15.05 5.92 1.94
CA THR A 84 -14.64 4.63 2.51
C THR A 84 -13.53 4.81 3.55
N LEU A 85 -12.53 5.65 3.27
CA LEU A 85 -11.47 5.95 4.23
C LEU A 85 -12.04 6.57 5.51
N ILE A 86 -12.95 7.53 5.40
CA ILE A 86 -13.58 8.17 6.57
C ILE A 86 -14.37 7.13 7.38
N ILE A 87 -15.17 6.28 6.74
CA ILE A 87 -15.97 5.26 7.42
C ILE A 87 -15.05 4.25 8.12
N MET A 88 -14.05 3.72 7.42
CA MET A 88 -13.10 2.76 7.98
C MET A 88 -12.27 3.36 9.11
N PHE A 89 -11.80 4.58 8.97
CA PHE A 89 -11.07 5.28 10.01
C PHE A 89 -11.92 5.47 11.27
N ASN A 90 -13.19 5.86 11.12
CA ASN A 90 -14.12 5.99 12.25
C ASN A 90 -14.41 4.64 12.92
N LEU A 91 -14.60 3.59 12.14
CA LEU A 91 -14.84 2.24 12.64
C LEU A 91 -13.63 1.74 13.44
N TRP A 92 -12.42 1.89 12.88
CA TRP A 92 -11.17 1.56 13.54
C TRP A 92 -10.97 2.37 14.82
N TYR A 93 -11.20 3.69 14.77
CA TYR A 93 -11.02 4.54 15.95
C TYR A 93 -11.96 4.17 17.10
N LYS A 94 -13.19 3.72 16.79
CA LYS A 94 -14.20 3.35 17.79
C LYS A 94 -14.09 1.91 18.30
N ARG A 95 -13.74 0.96 17.43
CA ARG A 95 -13.79 -0.50 17.73
C ARG A 95 -12.46 -1.22 17.59
N GLY A 96 -11.52 -0.68 16.83
CA GLY A 96 -10.21 -1.30 16.59
C GLY A 96 -9.11 -0.78 17.51
N ARG A 97 -9.40 0.19 18.38
CA ARG A 97 -8.46 0.61 19.43
C ARG A 97 -8.70 -0.23 20.66
N ASP A 98 -7.67 -0.95 21.09
CA ASP A 98 -7.69 -1.65 22.36
C ASP A 98 -8.07 -0.69 23.49
N PRO A 99 -8.92 -1.14 24.43
CA PRO A 99 -9.28 -0.33 25.58
C PRO A 99 -7.99 0.12 26.26
N LYS A 100 -7.85 1.44 26.45
CA LYS A 100 -6.74 1.98 27.25
C LYS A 100 -6.89 1.39 28.65
N ILE A 101 -6.06 0.42 28.99
CA ILE A 101 -5.95 -0.11 30.36
C ILE A 101 -5.53 1.07 31.21
N ARG A 102 -6.50 1.63 31.97
CA ARG A 102 -6.29 2.77 32.87
C ARG A 102 -5.78 2.34 34.24
N GLU A 103 -5.65 1.03 34.46
CA GLU A 103 -5.22 0.48 35.73
C GLU A 103 -3.69 0.35 35.76
N ALA A 104 -3.10 0.75 36.89
CA ALA A 104 -1.69 0.55 37.14
C ALA A 104 -1.39 -0.96 37.09
N VAL A 105 -0.46 -1.36 36.22
CA VAL A 105 -0.02 -2.74 36.10
C VAL A 105 0.67 -3.13 37.41
N ALA A 106 -0.03 -3.87 38.27
CA ALA A 106 0.56 -4.44 39.46
C ALA A 106 1.59 -5.50 39.05
N VAL A 107 2.77 -5.48 39.67
CA VAL A 107 3.80 -6.49 39.43
C VAL A 107 3.32 -7.81 40.07
N MET A 108 2.91 -8.75 39.24
CA MET A 108 2.58 -10.12 39.67
C MET A 108 3.80 -11.01 39.44
N TYR A 109 4.32 -11.58 40.53
CA TYR A 109 5.41 -12.57 40.48
C TYR A 109 4.90 -14.00 40.31
N GLU A 110 3.61 -14.22 40.50
CA GLU A 110 2.97 -15.52 40.27
C GLU A 110 2.50 -15.65 38.81
N PRO A 111 2.59 -16.86 38.23
CA PRO A 111 2.05 -17.12 36.91
C PRO A 111 0.53 -16.89 36.87
N PRO A 112 -0.01 -16.36 35.75
CA PRO A 112 -1.45 -16.21 35.59
C PRO A 112 -2.17 -17.56 35.75
N LYS A 113 -3.34 -17.52 36.40
CA LYS A 113 -4.16 -18.70 36.65
C LYS A 113 -5.20 -18.86 35.55
N PHE A 114 -5.26 -20.04 34.95
CA PHE A 114 -6.30 -20.42 33.99
C PHE A 114 -7.19 -21.49 34.62
N SER A 115 -8.50 -21.27 34.66
CA SER A 115 -9.48 -22.19 35.29
C SER A 115 -9.16 -22.59 36.75
N GLY A 116 -8.46 -21.73 37.49
CA GLY A 116 -8.08 -21.95 38.90
C GLY A 116 -6.70 -22.56 39.12
N GLU A 117 -6.02 -23.00 38.05
CA GLU A 117 -4.68 -23.60 38.12
C GLU A 117 -3.61 -22.65 37.55
N PRO A 118 -2.40 -22.59 38.15
CA PRO A 118 -1.30 -21.82 37.60
C PRO A 118 -0.83 -22.42 36.27
N LEU A 119 -0.68 -21.58 35.26
CA LEU A 119 -0.14 -22.01 33.97
C LEU A 119 1.29 -22.52 34.12
N THR A 120 1.64 -23.55 33.36
CA THR A 120 2.99 -24.11 33.32
C THR A 120 3.98 -23.14 32.66
N PRO A 121 5.28 -23.24 32.96
CA PRO A 121 6.30 -22.38 32.34
C PRO A 121 6.26 -22.39 30.82
N ALA A 122 5.98 -23.55 30.22
CA ALA A 122 5.91 -23.71 28.77
C ALA A 122 4.65 -23.07 28.16
N GLU A 123 3.51 -23.15 28.84
CA GLU A 123 2.28 -22.48 28.40
C GLU A 123 2.41 -20.96 28.42
N ILE A 124 3.10 -20.42 29.43
CA ILE A 124 3.36 -18.98 29.52
C ILE A 124 4.33 -18.53 28.42
N GLY A 125 5.41 -19.29 28.19
CA GLY A 125 6.36 -19.03 27.10
C GLY A 125 5.63 -18.92 25.77
N ALA A 126 4.82 -19.92 25.44
CA ALA A 126 4.05 -19.94 24.20
C ALA A 126 2.94 -18.89 24.12
N LEU A 127 2.41 -18.42 25.26
CA LEU A 127 1.40 -17.36 25.28
C LEU A 127 2.00 -15.99 24.91
N VAL A 128 3.29 -15.77 25.18
CA VAL A 128 3.95 -14.48 24.95
C VAL A 128 4.27 -14.25 23.47
N ASP A 129 4.71 -15.28 22.77
CA ASP A 129 5.17 -15.19 21.38
C ASP A 129 4.34 -16.03 20.38
N GLU A 130 3.24 -16.62 20.86
CA GLU A 130 2.32 -17.49 20.12
C GLU A 130 3.03 -18.68 19.43
N LYS A 131 4.22 -19.06 19.92
CA LYS A 131 5.05 -20.12 19.32
C LYS A 131 5.65 -21.00 20.42
N MET A 132 5.97 -22.24 20.09
CA MET A 132 6.64 -23.14 21.02
C MET A 132 8.11 -23.27 20.61
N ASP A 133 8.98 -22.61 21.37
CA ASP A 133 10.43 -22.66 21.19
C ASP A 133 11.05 -23.87 21.94
N PRO A 134 12.25 -24.33 21.54
CA PRO A 134 12.97 -25.37 22.28
C PRO A 134 13.19 -25.03 23.77
N ARG A 135 13.29 -23.74 24.11
CA ARG A 135 13.41 -23.26 25.48
C ARG A 135 12.15 -23.58 26.31
N ASP A 136 10.97 -23.53 25.69
CA ASP A 136 9.71 -23.80 26.37
C ASP A 136 9.58 -25.28 26.67
N ILE A 137 10.08 -26.14 25.76
CA ILE A 137 10.18 -27.58 25.99
C ILE A 137 11.09 -27.88 27.19
N THR A 138 12.25 -27.23 27.30
CA THR A 138 13.12 -27.39 28.48
C THR A 138 12.44 -26.90 29.77
N SER A 139 11.68 -25.80 29.68
CA SER A 139 10.91 -25.28 30.81
C SER A 139 9.78 -26.20 31.26
N ALA A 140 9.16 -26.94 30.33
CA ALA A 140 8.17 -27.97 30.62
C ALA A 140 8.79 -29.11 31.43
N ILE A 141 9.98 -29.59 31.03
CA ILE A 141 10.69 -30.65 31.73
C ILE A 141 11.02 -30.24 33.17
N VAL A 142 11.52 -29.01 33.35
CA VAL A 142 11.81 -28.46 34.68
C VAL A 142 10.52 -28.32 35.50
N GLY A 143 9.43 -27.82 34.91
CA GLY A 143 8.14 -27.72 35.59
C GLY A 143 7.55 -29.07 36.00
N LEU A 144 7.76 -30.12 35.21
CA LEU A 144 7.38 -31.48 35.58
C LEU A 144 8.26 -32.05 36.70
N ALA A 145 9.54 -31.66 36.74
CA ALA A 145 10.44 -32.05 37.81
C ALA A 145 10.11 -31.36 39.14
N ASP A 146 9.75 -30.07 39.11
CA ASP A 146 9.28 -29.32 40.29
C ASP A 146 7.98 -29.92 40.87
N LYS A 147 7.07 -30.35 39.99
CA LYS A 147 5.85 -31.08 40.38
C LYS A 147 6.08 -32.54 40.80
N GLY A 148 7.32 -33.03 40.75
CA GLY A 148 7.70 -34.37 41.19
C GLY A 148 7.37 -35.51 40.22
N TYR A 149 6.97 -35.21 38.98
CA TYR A 149 6.70 -36.23 37.95
C TYR A 149 7.98 -36.82 37.34
N ILE A 150 9.04 -36.01 37.26
CA ILE A 150 10.32 -36.40 36.65
C ILE A 150 11.45 -36.11 37.64
N LYS A 151 12.41 -37.02 37.78
CA LYS A 151 13.64 -36.77 38.53
C LYS A 151 14.80 -36.57 37.56
N ILE A 152 15.48 -35.44 37.69
CA ILE A 152 16.68 -35.12 36.91
C ILE A 152 17.89 -35.51 37.76
N GLU A 153 18.66 -36.49 37.30
CA GLU A 153 19.94 -36.85 37.93
C GLU A 153 21.08 -36.49 36.98
N GLU A 154 22.05 -35.73 37.51
CA GLU A 154 23.29 -35.39 36.81
C GLU A 154 24.31 -36.51 37.03
N ILE A 155 24.60 -37.29 36.00
CA ILE A 155 25.58 -38.37 36.08
C ILE A 155 26.93 -37.77 35.68
N LYS A 156 27.74 -37.42 36.68
CA LYS A 156 29.13 -37.04 36.46
C LYS A 156 29.95 -38.28 36.10
N LYS A 157 30.55 -38.24 34.91
CA LYS A 157 31.43 -39.30 34.43
C LYS A 157 32.86 -38.77 34.44
N ASP A 158 33.54 -38.96 35.58
CA ASP A 158 34.96 -38.62 35.71
C ASP A 158 35.77 -39.55 34.79
N TRP A 159 36.15 -39.05 33.62
CA TRP A 159 37.23 -39.62 32.83
C TRP A 159 38.39 -38.65 32.80
N LEU A 160 39.59 -39.20 32.88
CA LEU A 160 40.82 -38.60 33.41
C LEU A 160 41.29 -37.26 32.79
N ILE A 161 40.63 -36.68 31.77
CA ILE A 161 41.04 -35.43 31.11
C ILE A 161 39.86 -34.51 30.66
N PHE A 162 38.60 -34.97 30.54
CA PHE A 162 37.46 -34.06 30.23
C PHE A 162 36.25 -34.34 31.10
N ASP A 163 35.66 -33.28 31.66
CA ASP A 163 34.39 -33.35 32.37
C ASP A 163 33.25 -33.30 31.32
N SER A 164 32.41 -34.34 31.29
CA SER A 164 31.23 -34.40 30.41
C SER A 164 30.01 -34.69 31.27
N THR A 165 29.12 -33.70 31.36
CA THR A 165 27.87 -33.79 32.09
C THR A 165 26.81 -34.47 31.23
N ASP A 166 26.43 -35.71 31.57
CA ASP A 166 25.27 -36.39 30.99
C ASP A 166 24.09 -36.35 31.99
N SER A 167 22.94 -35.82 31.57
CA SER A 167 21.72 -35.80 32.40
C SER A 167 20.81 -36.97 32.03
N ALA A 168 20.46 -37.81 33.00
CA ALA A 168 19.50 -38.90 32.81
C ALA A 168 18.13 -38.52 33.43
N LEU A 169 17.05 -38.80 32.69
CA LEU A 169 15.67 -38.59 33.16
C LEU A 169 15.13 -39.92 33.70
N LEU A 170 14.75 -39.94 34.98
CA LEU A 170 14.12 -41.10 35.61
C LEU A 170 12.64 -40.80 35.86
N GLU A 171 11.77 -41.72 35.42
CA GLU A 171 10.33 -41.64 35.66
C GLU A 171 10.02 -42.03 37.11
N SER A 172 9.32 -41.16 37.84
CA SER A 172 8.95 -41.39 39.22
C SER A 172 7.70 -42.27 39.30
N ARG A 173 7.81 -43.43 39.96
CA ARG A 173 6.69 -44.34 40.19
C ARG A 173 5.91 -43.86 41.42
N ASN A 174 4.77 -43.19 41.16
CA ASN A 174 3.76 -42.59 42.07
C ASN A 174 3.95 -41.10 42.43
N PRO A 175 3.18 -40.19 41.79
CA PRO A 175 2.84 -38.90 42.39
C PRO A 175 1.67 -39.12 43.36
N GLY A 176 1.84 -38.66 44.60
CA GLY A 176 0.81 -38.67 45.65
C GLY A 176 -0.20 -37.54 45.49
#